data_AF-A0A9W6SDZ4-F1
#
_entry.id   AF-A0A9W6SDZ4-F1
#
_cell.length_a   1.000
_cell.length_b   1.000
_cell.length_c   1.000
_cell.angle_alpha   90.00
_cell.angle_beta   90.00
_cell.angle_gamma   90.00
#
_symmetry.space_group_name_H-M   'P 1'
#
loop_
_entity.id
_entity.type
_entity.pdbx_description
1 polymer ?
#
loop_
_entity_poly.entity_id
_entity_poly.type
_entity_poly.pdbx_seq_one_letter_code
_entity_poly.pdbx_strand_id
1 'polypeptide(L)'
;MEPTQVAAALRQISKGLTALADALDGGTGERSEEERHRDLMVAWGRRGLTRAEASDLFRRHGFSPQAAGGWVRGDWLEVRDDGLRYLTTRSVRWLAEQEPGHEL
;
A
#
# COMPACT_ATOMS: atom_id res chain seq x y z
N MET A 1 8.95 1.81 -43.93
CA MET A 1 8.22 1.24 -42.78
C MET A 1 7.31 2.33 -42.27
N GLU A 2 6.00 2.08 -42.29
CA GLU A 2 5.02 3.12 -41.99
C GLU A 2 5.04 3.50 -40.51
N PRO A 3 4.83 4.78 -40.14
CA PRO A 3 4.84 5.23 -38.74
C PRO A 3 3.94 4.43 -37.81
N THR A 4 2.82 3.92 -38.34
CA THR A 4 1.87 3.04 -37.64
C THR A 4 2.46 1.66 -37.31
N GLN A 5 3.30 1.10 -38.18
CA GLN A 5 4.00 -0.16 -37.92
C GLN A 5 5.07 0.00 -36.83
N VAL A 6 5.79 1.12 -36.82
CA VAL A 6 6.77 1.45 -35.77
C VAL A 6 6.07 1.58 -34.41
N ALA A 7 4.94 2.30 -34.36
CA ALA A 7 4.17 2.44 -33.13
C ALA A 7 3.61 1.10 -32.64
N ALA A 8 3.19 0.22 -33.54
CA ALA A 8 2.73 -1.13 -33.17
C ALA A 8 3.88 -1.99 -32.61
N ALA A 9 5.07 -1.93 -33.23
CA ALA A 9 6.25 -2.63 -32.74
C ALA A 9 6.67 -2.13 -31.35
N LEU A 10 6.68 -0.82 -31.11
CA LEU A 10 7.00 -0.24 -29.80
C LEU A 10 6.00 -0.66 -28.71
N ARG A 11 4.70 -0.74 -29.04
CA ARG A 11 3.69 -1.27 -28.11
C ARG A 11 3.90 -2.74 -27.80
N GLN A 12 4.28 -3.54 -28.79
CA GLN A 12 4.59 -4.97 -28.61
C GLN A 12 5.80 -5.16 -27.69
N ILE A 13 6.85 -4.37 -27.89
CA ILE A 13 8.05 -4.36 -27.04
C ILE A 13 7.70 -3.95 -25.61
N SER A 14 6.90 -2.89 -25.44
CA SER A 14 6.44 -2.44 -24.12
C SER A 14 5.67 -3.53 -23.37
N LYS A 15 4.76 -4.24 -24.05
CA LYS A 15 4.04 -5.39 -23.46
C LYS A 15 4.97 -6.51 -23.03
N GLY A 16 6.00 -6.82 -23.84
CA GLY A 16 7.00 -7.82 -23.48
C GLY A 16 7.81 -7.43 -22.26
N LEU A 17 8.21 -6.15 -22.14
CA LEU A 17 8.90 -5.62 -20.97
C LEU A 17 8.03 -5.65 -19.72
N THR A 18 6.73 -5.34 -19.82
CA THR A 18 5.77 -5.48 -18.71
C THR A 18 5.64 -6.93 -18.27
N ALA A 19 5.44 -7.87 -19.18
CA ALA A 19 5.32 -9.29 -18.83
C ALA A 19 6.61 -9.86 -18.20
N LEU A 20 7.78 -9.35 -18.60
CA LEU A 20 9.05 -9.68 -17.96
C LEU A 20 9.16 -9.07 -16.56
N ALA A 21 8.72 -7.83 -16.35
CA ALA A 21 8.66 -7.22 -15.03
C ALA A 21 7.73 -8.01 -14.10
N ASP A 22 6.52 -8.35 -14.56
CA ASP A 22 5.56 -9.15 -13.80
C ASP A 22 6.12 -10.55 -13.44
N ALA A 23 6.89 -11.16 -14.34
CA ALA A 23 7.54 -12.45 -14.09
C ALA A 23 8.73 -12.35 -13.11
N LEU A 24 9.41 -11.20 -13.07
CA LEU A 24 10.44 -10.91 -12.07
C LEU A 24 9.81 -10.64 -10.69
N ASP A 25 8.67 -9.96 -10.66
CA ASP A 25 7.86 -9.74 -9.44
C ASP A 25 7.31 -11.07 -8.90
N GLY A 26 6.94 -12.01 -9.78
CA GLY A 26 6.50 -13.36 -9.41
C GLY A 26 7.59 -14.31 -8.86
N GLY A 27 8.86 -13.91 -8.89
CA GLY A 27 10.02 -14.77 -8.55
C GLY A 27 10.68 -14.51 -7.19
N THR A 28 10.31 -13.43 -6.50
CA THR A 28 10.87 -13.08 -5.18
C THR A 28 9.77 -12.52 -4.31
N GLY A 29 9.29 -13.33 -3.35
CA GLY A 29 8.43 -12.95 -2.22
C GLY A 29 7.90 -11.52 -2.24
N GLU A 30 6.95 -11.23 -3.14
CA GLU A 30 6.24 -9.97 -3.12
C GLU A 30 5.49 -9.91 -1.80
N ARG A 31 5.80 -8.91 -0.97
CA ARG A 31 5.09 -8.72 0.29
C ARG A 31 3.60 -8.64 -0.02
N SER A 32 2.82 -9.52 0.57
CA SER A 32 1.38 -9.57 0.35
C SER A 32 0.77 -8.20 0.66
N GLU A 33 -0.38 -7.90 0.08
CA GLU A 33 -1.10 -6.67 0.41
C GLU A 33 -1.34 -6.55 1.93
N GLU A 34 -1.57 -7.69 2.59
CA GLU A 34 -1.72 -7.80 4.03
C GLU A 34 -0.43 -7.44 4.80
N GLU A 35 0.73 -7.93 4.35
CA GLU A 35 2.02 -7.59 4.95
C GLU A 35 2.37 -6.10 4.77
N ARG A 36 2.05 -5.51 3.62
CA ARG A 36 2.22 -4.06 3.40
C ARG A 36 1.31 -3.24 4.31
N HIS A 37 0.06 -3.68 4.51
CA HIS A 37 -0.88 -3.06 5.44
C HIS A 37 -0.38 -3.15 6.88
N ARG A 38 0.10 -4.32 7.31
CA ARG A 38 0.71 -4.53 8.62
C ARG A 38 1.88 -3.58 8.84
N ASP A 39 2.84 -3.55 7.92
CA ASP A 39 4.04 -2.71 8.03
C ASP A 39 3.68 -1.23 8.15
N LEU A 40 2.69 -0.76 7.36
CA LEU A 40 2.20 0.61 7.45
C LEU A 40 1.63 0.90 8.85
N MET A 41 0.78 0.01 9.39
CA MET A 41 0.18 0.20 10.72
C MET A 41 1.20 0.16 11.85
N VAL A 42 2.20 -0.73 11.77
CA VAL A 42 3.33 -0.75 12.71
C VAL A 42 4.09 0.57 12.67
N ALA A 43 4.41 1.06 11.48
CA ALA A 43 5.14 2.32 11.30
C ALA A 43 4.30 3.55 11.70
N TRP A 44 2.98 3.46 11.60
CA TRP A 44 2.05 4.49 12.10
C TRP A 44 2.13 4.62 13.63
N GLY A 45 2.12 3.48 14.32
CA GLY A 45 2.11 3.41 15.78
C GLY A 45 0.84 4.01 16.40
N ARG A 46 0.95 4.48 17.65
CA ARG A 46 -0.19 5.00 18.43
C ARG A 46 -0.41 6.52 18.32
N ARG A 47 0.48 7.24 17.62
CA ARG A 47 0.41 8.70 17.52
C ARG A 47 -0.53 9.15 16.40
N GLY A 48 -1.10 10.34 16.57
CA GLY A 48 -1.84 11.01 15.51
C GLY A 48 -0.88 11.53 14.45
N LEU A 49 -1.24 11.36 13.17
CA LEU A 49 -0.49 11.91 12.04
C LEU A 49 -1.27 13.02 11.36
N THR A 50 -0.56 14.09 10.99
CA THR A 50 -1.08 15.10 10.06
C THR A 50 -1.36 14.48 8.69
N ARG A 51 -2.12 15.19 7.85
CA ARG A 51 -2.34 14.77 6.45
C ARG A 51 -1.03 14.56 5.69
N ALA A 52 -0.05 15.44 5.90
CA ALA A 52 1.24 15.38 5.22
C ALA A 52 2.06 14.16 5.68
N GLU A 53 2.15 13.91 6.98
CA GLU A 53 2.85 12.74 7.54
C GLU A 53 2.20 11.43 7.11
N ALA A 54 0.87 11.35 7.16
CA ALA A 54 0.14 10.19 6.65
C ALA A 54 0.45 9.96 5.17
N SER A 55 0.35 11.00 4.33
CA SER A 55 0.63 10.88 2.89
C SER A 55 2.06 10.43 2.61
N ASP A 56 3.02 10.89 3.42
CA ASP A 56 4.41 10.49 3.33
C ASP A 56 4.64 9.04 3.79
N LEU A 57 3.98 8.62 4.86
CA LEU A 57 4.02 7.24 5.35
C LEU A 57 3.43 6.27 4.30
N PHE A 58 2.28 6.61 3.72
CA PHE A 58 1.68 5.83 2.62
C PHE A 58 2.66 5.65 1.46
N ARG A 59 3.34 6.73 1.01
CA ARG A 59 4.34 6.65 -0.08
C ARG A 59 5.51 5.74 0.27
N ARG A 60 6.06 5.84 1.49
CA ARG A 60 7.18 5.00 1.94
C ARG A 60 6.86 3.50 1.96
N HIS A 61 5.59 3.15 2.10
CA HIS A 61 5.12 1.77 2.11
C HIS A 61 4.47 1.34 0.79
N GLY A 62 4.67 2.11 -0.30
CA GLY A 62 4.22 1.74 -1.64
C GLY A 62 2.74 1.99 -1.93
N PHE A 63 2.04 2.74 -1.08
CA PHE A 63 0.64 3.11 -1.29
C PHE A 63 0.50 4.49 -1.94
N SER A 64 -0.57 4.65 -2.73
CA SER A 64 -0.99 5.97 -3.22
C SER A 64 -1.44 6.85 -2.04
N PRO A 65 -1.06 8.15 -1.98
CA PRO A 65 -1.59 9.09 -0.99
C PRO A 65 -3.12 9.19 -0.96
N GLN A 66 -3.79 8.86 -2.06
CA GLN A 66 -5.25 8.86 -2.17
C GLN A 66 -5.88 7.68 -1.41
N ALA A 67 -5.12 6.62 -1.13
CA ALA A 67 -5.58 5.45 -0.39
C ALA A 67 -5.98 5.80 1.05
N ALA A 68 -5.42 6.86 1.65
CA ALA A 68 -5.79 7.32 2.98
C ALA A 68 -7.29 7.63 3.12
N GLY A 69 -7.94 8.14 2.06
CA GLY A 69 -9.39 8.35 2.05
C GLY A 69 -10.20 7.05 1.95
N GLY A 70 -9.63 5.99 1.35
CA GLY A 70 -10.19 4.64 1.37
C GLY A 70 -10.10 4.02 2.77
N TRP A 71 -9.01 4.26 3.48
CA TRP A 71 -8.80 3.78 4.84
C TRP A 71 -9.75 4.42 5.85
N VAL A 72 -10.06 5.71 5.70
CA VAL A 72 -11.09 6.36 6.52
C VAL A 72 -12.47 5.76 6.25
N ARG A 73 -12.83 5.57 4.97
CA ARG A 73 -14.11 4.93 4.60
C ARG A 73 -14.22 3.48 5.05
N GLY A 74 -13.09 2.77 5.11
CA GLY A 74 -13.00 1.39 5.55
C GLY A 74 -12.84 1.20 7.06
N ASP A 75 -12.98 2.27 7.86
CA ASP A 75 -12.85 2.22 9.32
C ASP A 75 -11.46 1.78 9.82
N TRP A 76 -10.42 2.03 9.01
CA TRP A 76 -9.03 1.78 9.39
C TRP A 76 -8.36 3.02 10.01
N LEU A 77 -8.85 4.21 9.66
CA LEU A 77 -8.38 5.48 10.19
C LEU A 77 -9.58 6.34 10.64
N GLU A 78 -9.40 7.05 11.73
CA GLU A 78 -10.31 8.11 12.16
C GLU A 78 -9.59 9.46 12.17
N VAL A 79 -10.33 10.52 11.86
CA VAL A 79 -9.88 11.91 12.04
C VAL A 79 -10.54 12.42 13.31
N ARG A 80 -9.75 12.85 14.29
CA ARG A 80 -10.25 13.38 15.56
C ARG A 80 -10.34 14.91 15.53
N ASP A 81 -10.87 15.49 16.60
CA ASP A 81 -11.11 16.95 16.73
C ASP A 81 -9.82 17.78 16.69
N ASP A 82 -8.66 17.17 16.93
CA ASP A 82 -7.33 17.78 16.78
C ASP A 82 -6.85 17.85 15.31
N GLY A 83 -7.64 17.32 14.36
CA GLY A 83 -7.31 17.29 12.93
C GLY A 83 -6.28 16.22 12.55
N LEU A 84 -5.85 15.38 13.49
CA LEU A 84 -4.91 14.30 13.27
C LEU A 84 -5.63 12.99 12.92
N ARG A 85 -4.90 12.09 12.25
CA ARG A 85 -5.36 10.77 11.83
C ARG A 85 -4.80 9.69 12.74
N TYR A 86 -5.68 8.87 13.28
CA TYR A 86 -5.36 7.78 14.19
C TYR A 86 -5.78 6.46 13.58
N LEU A 87 -5.02 5.40 13.88
CA LEU A 87 -5.52 4.04 13.71
C LEU A 87 -6.75 3.86 14.62
N THR A 88 -7.83 3.31 14.07
CA THR A 88 -9.02 2.96 14.85
C THR A 88 -8.72 1.79 15.79
N THR A 89 -9.60 1.57 16.77
CA THR A 89 -9.54 0.38 17.63
C THR A 89 -9.56 -0.92 16.81
N ARG A 90 -10.31 -0.94 15.70
CA ARG A 90 -10.34 -2.06 14.75
C ARG A 90 -8.95 -2.33 14.17
N SER A 91 -8.27 -1.30 13.67
CA SER A 91 -6.92 -1.43 13.09
C SER A 91 -5.91 -1.94 14.11
N VAL A 92 -5.96 -1.41 15.33
CA VAL A 92 -5.06 -1.85 16.40
C VAL A 92 -5.32 -3.30 16.79
N ARG A 93 -6.59 -3.70 16.87
CA ARG A 93 -6.95 -5.09 17.16
C ARG A 93 -6.51 -6.03 16.05
N TRP A 94 -6.79 -5.69 14.79
CA TRP A 94 -6.33 -6.47 13.65
C TRP A 94 -4.81 -6.62 13.67
N LEU A 95 -4.06 -5.55 13.95
CA LEU A 95 -2.60 -5.61 14.06
C LEU A 95 -2.12 -6.56 15.17
N ALA A 96 -2.80 -6.58 16.32
CA ALA A 96 -2.48 -7.49 17.42
C ALA A 96 -2.79 -8.96 17.07
N GLU A 97 -3.85 -9.23 16.29
CA GLU A 97 -4.20 -10.58 15.80
C GLU A 97 -3.15 -11.13 14.81
N GLN A 98 -2.29 -10.26 14.27
CA GLN A 98 -1.24 -10.61 13.33
C GLN A 98 0.10 -10.91 14.03
N GLU A 99 0.30 -10.54 15.30
CA GLU A 99 1.54 -10.89 16.01
C GLU A 99 1.66 -12.42 16.15
N PRO A 100 2.77 -13.03 15.71
CA PRO A 100 2.91 -14.49 15.78
C PRO A 100 2.95 -14.94 17.25
N GLY A 101 1.87 -15.58 17.72
CA GLY A 101 1.83 -16.12 19.08
C GLY A 101 0.47 -16.55 19.63
N HIS A 102 -0.25 -17.48 18.98
CA HIS A 102 -1.07 -18.45 19.72
C HIS A 102 -1.36 -19.73 18.92
N GLU A 103 -0.33 -20.37 18.38
CA GLU A 103 -0.36 -21.83 18.22
C GLU A 103 0.20 -22.42 19.52
N LEU A 104 -0.69 -22.99 20.34
CA LEU A 104 -0.36 -23.88 21.46
C LEU A 104 -0.23 -25.32 20.95
#